data_AF-A0AAD9VAB6-F1
#
_entry.id   AF-A0AAD9VAB6-F1
#
_cell.length_a   1.000
_cell.length_b   1.000
_cell.length_c   1.000
_cell.angle_alpha   90.00
_cell.angle_beta   90.00
_cell.angle_gamma   90.00
#
_symmetry.space_group_name_H-M   'P 1'
#
loop_
_entity.id
_entity.type
_entity.pdbx_description
1 polymer ?
#
loop_
_entity_poly.entity_id
_entity_poly.type
_entity_poly.pdbx_seq_one_letter_code
_entity_poly.pdbx_strand_id
1 'polypeptide(L)'
;MRPREKQLIDKRLKDFMEEVLPVDLFPFLPCLIQQDKEEIAAVQTNHGPTRATQILVERLKRRDKGFANFVQALRKCGGAHTALLLDPFYMINGWYHLSNLQRF
;
A
#
# COMPACT_ATOMS: atom_id res chain seq x y z
N MET A 1 -7.11 8.30 -7.93
CA MET A 1 -7.84 7.07 -7.50
C MET A 1 -9.35 7.25 -7.61
N ARG A 2 -10.08 6.18 -7.92
CA ARG A 2 -11.56 6.15 -7.97
C ARG A 2 -12.17 6.16 -6.55
N PRO A 3 -13.40 6.65 -6.34
CA PRO A 3 -14.02 6.70 -5.01
C PRO A 3 -14.06 5.35 -4.29
N ARG A 4 -14.41 4.25 -4.99
CA ARG A 4 -14.43 2.90 -4.40
C ARG A 4 -13.06 2.42 -3.94
N GLU A 5 -11.99 2.78 -4.65
CA GLU A 5 -10.61 2.43 -4.27
C GLU A 5 -10.17 3.20 -3.02
N LYS A 6 -10.55 4.48 -2.93
CA LYS A 6 -10.31 5.31 -1.73
C LYS A 6 -11.00 4.72 -0.50
N GLN A 7 -12.28 4.35 -0.64
CA GLN A 7 -13.02 3.71 0.46
C GLN A 7 -12.40 2.37 0.87
N LEU A 8 -11.93 1.57 -0.10
CA LEU A 8 -11.29 0.29 0.17
C LEU A 8 -9.98 0.45 0.94
N ILE A 9 -9.10 1.36 0.48
CA ILE A 9 -7.83 1.59 1.16
C ILE A 9 -8.04 2.19 2.54
N ASP A 10 -9.01 3.10 2.72
CA ASP A 10 -9.32 3.70 4.03
C ASP A 10 -9.82 2.67 5.02
N LYS A 11 -10.66 1.73 4.57
CA LYS A 11 -11.16 0.65 5.41
C LYS A 11 -10.06 -0.30 5.88
N ARG A 12 -9.05 -0.53 5.04
CA ARG A 12 -8.06 -1.61 5.22
C ARG A 12 -6.65 -1.13 5.58
N LEU A 13 -6.40 0.18 5.56
CA LEU A 13 -5.07 0.75 5.83
C LEU A 13 -4.49 0.28 7.16
N LYS A 14 -5.32 0.27 8.20
CA LYS A 14 -4.92 -0.19 9.54
C LYS A 14 -4.46 -1.65 9.57
N ASP A 15 -4.90 -2.47 8.62
CA ASP A 15 -4.63 -3.91 8.59
C ASP A 15 -3.25 -4.23 7.98
N PHE A 16 -2.55 -3.24 7.40
CA PHE A 16 -1.25 -3.46 6.78
C PHE A 16 -0.22 -2.33 6.93
N MET A 17 -0.59 -1.16 7.47
CA MET A 17 0.28 0.02 7.47
C MET A 17 1.62 -0.16 8.22
N GLU A 18 1.69 -1.13 9.14
CA GLU A 18 2.90 -1.47 9.91
C GLU A 18 3.84 -2.43 9.15
N GLU A 19 3.34 -3.11 8.12
CA GLU A 19 4.11 -4.08 7.32
C GLU A 19 4.75 -3.45 6.08
N VAL A 20 4.44 -2.18 5.80
CA VAL A 20 4.91 -1.47 4.61
C VAL A 20 6.12 -0.61 4.96
N LEU A 21 7.16 -0.70 4.12
CA LEU A 21 8.27 0.24 4.08
C LEU A 21 8.08 1.20 2.90
N PRO A 22 7.60 2.44 3.11
CA PRO A 22 7.26 3.37 2.03
C PRO A 22 8.39 3.65 1.04
N VAL A 23 9.62 3.84 1.52
CA VAL A 23 10.79 4.14 0.67
C VAL A 23 11.07 3.02 -0.32
N ASP A 24 10.87 1.76 0.06
CA ASP A 24 11.12 0.59 -0.80
C ASP A 24 10.15 0.53 -1.99
N LEU A 25 8.99 1.18 -1.89
CA LEU A 25 7.99 1.22 -2.95
C LEU A 25 8.31 2.27 -4.04
N PHE A 26 9.18 3.24 -3.76
CA PHE A 26 9.42 4.39 -4.65
C PHE A 26 9.81 4.03 -6.10
N PRO A 27 10.63 3.00 -6.37
CA PRO A 27 10.96 2.60 -7.74
C PRO A 27 9.73 2.20 -8.57
N PHE A 28 8.66 1.75 -7.91
CA PHE A 28 7.44 1.24 -8.53
C PHE A 28 6.27 2.23 -8.45
N LEU A 29 6.52 3.45 -7.98
CA LEU A 29 5.53 4.52 -7.84
C LEU A 29 5.87 5.70 -8.76
N PRO A 30 5.79 5.55 -10.09
CA PRO A 30 6.10 6.61 -11.04
C PRO A 30 5.10 7.78 -10.98
N CYS A 31 3.97 7.60 -10.30
CA CYS A 31 2.96 8.64 -10.11
C CYS A 31 3.31 9.63 -8.99
N LEU A 32 4.34 9.37 -8.19
CA LEU A 32 4.83 10.31 -7.17
C LEU A 32 5.88 11.23 -7.79
N ILE A 33 5.76 12.52 -7.51
CA ILE A 33 6.81 13.49 -7.84
C ILE A 33 7.95 13.39 -6.81
N GLN A 34 9.13 13.90 -7.17
CA GLN A 34 10.32 13.83 -6.32
C GLN A 34 10.10 14.43 -4.93
N GLN A 35 9.41 15.58 -4.85
CA GLN A 35 9.08 16.22 -3.57
C GLN A 35 8.22 15.32 -2.65
N ASP A 36 7.26 14.56 -3.19
CA ASP A 36 6.46 13.63 -2.37
C ASP A 36 7.38 12.55 -1.76
N LYS A 37 8.33 12.03 -2.55
CA LYS A 37 9.27 10.98 -2.11
C LYS A 37 10.18 11.48 -1.00
N GLU A 38 10.71 12.69 -1.14
CA GLU A 38 11.56 13.33 -0.12
C GLU A 38 10.81 13.56 1.18
N GLU A 39 9.58 14.10 1.11
CA GLU A 39 8.74 14.31 2.29
C GLU A 39 8.43 12.97 2.99
N ILE A 40 8.05 11.93 2.23
CA ILE A 40 7.75 10.61 2.79
C ILE A 40 9.00 9.98 3.42
N ALA A 41 10.17 10.08 2.76
CA ALA A 41 11.42 9.58 3.31
C ALA A 41 11.81 10.28 4.62
N ALA A 42 11.67 11.61 4.67
CA ALA A 42 11.91 12.39 5.88
C ALA A 42 10.96 11.99 7.02
N VAL A 43 9.67 11.82 6.72
CA VAL A 43 8.68 11.33 7.70
C VAL A 43 9.03 9.93 8.18
N GLN A 44 9.49 9.03 7.30
CA GLN A 44 9.88 7.67 7.69
C GLN A 44 11.07 7.71 8.66
N THR A 45 12.08 8.52 8.37
CA THR A 45 13.26 8.68 9.24
C THR A 45 12.91 9.27 10.60
N ASN A 46 12.02 10.27 10.64
CA ASN A 46 11.75 11.03 11.86
C ASN A 46 10.59 10.47 12.71
N HIS A 47 9.62 9.81 12.08
CA HIS A 47 8.36 9.39 12.71
C HIS A 47 8.02 7.91 12.46
N GLY A 48 8.88 7.19 11.76
CA GLY A 48 8.72 5.76 11.51
C GLY A 48 7.87 5.41 10.28
N PRO A 49 7.94 4.14 9.84
CA PRO A 49 7.32 3.67 8.61
C PRO A 49 5.79 3.77 8.63
N THR A 50 5.14 3.48 9.75
CA THR A 50 3.67 3.53 9.86
C THR A 50 3.12 4.91 9.52
N ARG A 51 3.73 5.97 10.07
CA ARG A 51 3.32 7.35 9.77
C ARG A 51 3.61 7.71 8.32
N ALA A 52 4.76 7.31 7.80
CA ALA A 52 5.11 7.52 6.41
C ALA A 52 4.16 6.78 5.44
N THR A 53 3.68 5.58 5.77
CA THR A 53 2.69 4.82 4.99
C THR A 53 1.36 5.56 4.89
N GLN A 54 0.89 6.18 5.98
CA GLN A 54 -0.32 7.01 5.96
C GLN A 54 -0.14 8.19 4.99
N ILE A 55 0.97 8.91 5.08
CA ILE A 55 1.27 10.04 4.18
C ILE A 55 1.37 9.58 2.73
N LEU A 56 2.06 8.46 2.48
CA LEU A 56 2.16 7.85 1.15
C LEU A 56 0.76 7.61 0.54
N VAL A 57 -0.15 6.98 1.29
CA VAL A 57 -1.51 6.72 0.83
C VAL A 57 -2.26 8.02 0.53
N GLU A 58 -2.14 9.04 1.39
CA GLU A 58 -2.74 10.36 1.15
C GLU A 58 -2.24 11.02 -0.15
N ARG A 59 -0.94 10.90 -0.46
CA ARG A 59 -0.38 11.39 -1.72
C ARG A 59 -0.93 10.60 -2.90
N LEU A 60 -0.94 9.27 -2.83
CA LEU A 60 -1.40 8.40 -3.90
C LEU A 60 -2.90 8.60 -4.23
N LYS A 61 -3.74 8.93 -3.25
CA LYS A 61 -5.17 9.26 -3.47
C LYS A 61 -5.38 10.43 -4.45
N ARG A 62 -4.40 11.33 -4.54
CA ARG A 62 -4.42 12.54 -5.40
C ARG A 62 -3.81 12.30 -6.78
N ARG A 63 -3.25 11.11 -7.03
CA ARG A 63 -2.59 10.78 -8.30
C ARG A 63 -3.47 9.92 -9.20
N ASP A 64 -3.31 10.12 -10.50
CA ASP A 64 -3.83 9.20 -11.50
C ASP A 64 -3.13 7.85 -11.38
N LYS A 65 -3.90 6.77 -11.53
CA LYS A 65 -3.44 5.38 -11.36
C LYS A 65 -2.80 5.08 -9.98
N GLY A 66 -2.93 5.96 -8.98
CA GLY A 66 -2.28 5.79 -7.67
C GLY A 66 -2.60 4.46 -6.98
N PHE A 67 -3.83 3.95 -7.11
CA PHE A 67 -4.22 2.66 -6.54
C PHE A 67 -3.55 1.48 -7.25
N ALA A 68 -3.61 1.44 -8.59
CA ALA A 68 -2.99 0.39 -9.38
C ALA A 68 -1.47 0.35 -9.18
N ASN A 69 -0.81 1.52 -9.18
CA ASN A 69 0.62 1.62 -8.92
C ASN A 69 0.97 1.15 -7.50
N PHE A 70 0.15 1.48 -6.50
CA PHE A 70 0.38 1.03 -5.13
C PHE A 70 0.28 -0.49 -4.98
N VAL A 71 -0.79 -1.09 -5.50
CA VAL A 71 -0.97 -2.56 -5.49
C VAL A 71 0.17 -3.26 -6.23
N GLN A 72 0.60 -2.70 -7.37
CA GLN A 72 1.73 -3.23 -8.13
C GLN A 72 3.05 -3.11 -7.34
N ALA A 73 3.31 -1.96 -6.71
CA ALA A 73 4.50 -1.74 -5.90
C ALA A 73 4.57 -2.72 -4.73
N LEU A 74 3.47 -2.90 -4.00
CA LEU A 74 3.38 -3.89 -2.91
C LEU A 74 3.74 -5.30 -3.39
N ARG A 75 3.19 -5.74 -4.53
CA ARG A 75 3.51 -7.05 -5.12
C ARG A 75 4.99 -7.17 -5.52
N LYS A 76 5.60 -6.09 -6.01
CA LYS A 76 7.01 -6.09 -6.45
C LYS A 76 7.99 -6.08 -5.28
N CYS A 77 7.61 -5.54 -4.13
CA CYS A 77 8.44 -5.50 -2.92
C CYS A 77 8.13 -6.64 -1.92
N GLY A 78 7.52 -7.74 -2.38
CA GLY A 78 7.25 -8.91 -1.53
C GLY A 78 6.01 -8.78 -0.62
N GLY A 79 5.33 -7.63 -0.61
CA GLY A 79 4.07 -7.38 0.10
C GLY A 79 2.84 -7.98 -0.58
N ALA A 80 2.92 -9.23 -1.06
CA ALA A 80 1.82 -9.89 -1.75
C ALA A 80 0.58 -10.07 -0.85
N HIS A 81 0.79 -10.37 0.44
CA HIS A 81 -0.28 -10.43 1.43
C HIS A 81 -0.96 -9.06 1.61
N THR A 82 -0.19 -8.01 1.76
CA THR A 82 -0.68 -6.62 1.83
C THR A 82 -1.45 -6.21 0.58
N ALA A 83 -0.99 -6.62 -0.61
CA ALA A 83 -1.69 -6.35 -1.86
C ALA A 83 -3.02 -7.12 -1.96
N LEU A 84 -3.10 -8.34 -1.39
CA LEU A 84 -4.34 -9.12 -1.32
C LEU A 84 -5.37 -8.47 -0.40
N LEU A 85 -4.91 -7.85 0.69
CA LEU A 85 -5.75 -6.95 1.50
C LEU A 85 -6.26 -5.75 0.71
N LEU A 86 -5.85 -5.48 -0.52
CA LEU A 86 -6.45 -4.44 -1.37
C LEU A 86 -7.27 -5.01 -2.53
N ASP A 87 -7.53 -6.31 -2.54
CA ASP A 87 -8.46 -6.93 -3.48
C ASP A 87 -9.92 -6.78 -2.97
N PRO A 88 -10.83 -6.17 -3.75
CA PRO A 88 -12.22 -5.95 -3.33
C PRO A 88 -13.00 -7.25 -3.07
N PHE A 89 -12.58 -8.38 -3.64
CA PHE A 89 -13.19 -9.69 -3.44
C PHE A 89 -12.54 -10.50 -2.30
N TYR A 90 -11.45 -10.00 -1.72
CA TYR A 90 -10.83 -10.64 -0.56
C TYR A 90 -11.66 -10.40 0.70
N MET A 91 -12.12 -11.49 1.34
CA MET A 91 -12.86 -11.45 2.59
C MET A 91 -11.90 -11.55 3.78
N ILE A 92 -11.75 -10.45 4.52
CA ILE A 92 -11.05 -10.41 5.80
C ILE A 92 -12.01 -10.95 6.85
N ASN A 93 -12.18 -12.27 6.94
CA ASN A 93 -12.75 -12.97 8.11
C ASN A 93 -12.54 -14.48 8.01
N GLY A 94 -11.66 -14.98 8.90
CA GLY A 94 -11.51 -16.34 9.45
C GLY A 94 -11.53 -17.54 8.50
N TRP A 95 -10.47 -18.36 8.51
CA TRP A 95 -10.38 -19.71 7.90
C TRP A 95 -9.81 -19.84 6.47
N TYR A 96 -8.81 -19.05 6.06
CA TYR A 96 -8.06 -19.37 4.83
C TYR A 96 -6.54 -19.38 4.94
N HIS A 97 -5.98 -19.51 6.16
CA HIS A 97 -4.53 -19.62 6.33
C HIS A 97 -3.93 -20.97 5.87
N LEU A 98 -4.72 -21.94 5.38
CA LEU A 98 -4.21 -23.28 5.03
C LEU A 98 -4.53 -23.82 3.62
N SER A 99 -5.35 -23.17 2.79
CA SER A 99 -5.73 -23.76 1.48
C SER A 99 -5.00 -23.18 0.27
N ASN A 100 -4.35 -22.01 0.37
CA ASN A 100 -3.75 -21.34 -0.80
C ASN A 100 -2.22 -21.32 -0.82
N LEU A 101 -1.55 -21.96 0.15
CA LEU A 101 -0.09 -22.11 0.18
C LEU A 101 0.44 -23.25 -0.71
N GLN A 102 -0.41 -23.90 -1.51
CA GLN A 102 0.00 -25.00 -2.40
C GLN A 102 0.06 -24.62 -3.90
N ARG A 103 0.04 -23.34 -4.27
CA ARG A 103 0.04 -22.95 -5.70
C ARG A 103 1.00 -21.84 -6.13
N PHE A 104 2.08 -21.61 -5.38
CA PHE A 104 3.22 -20.85 -5.89
C PHE A 104 4.52 -21.58 -5.59
#